data_AF-A0A7W0Q3Y5-F1
#
_entry.id   AF-A0A7W0Q3Y5-F1
#
_cell.length_a   1.000
_cell.length_b   1.000
_cell.length_c   1.000
_cell.angle_alpha   90.00
_cell.angle_beta   90.00
_cell.angle_gamma   90.00
#
_symmetry.space_group_name_H-M   'P 1'
#
loop_
_entity.id
_entity.type
_entity.pdbx_description
1 polymer ?
#
loop_
_entity_poly.entity_id
_entity_poly.type
_entity_poly.pdbx_seq_one_letter_code
_entity_poly.pdbx_strand_id
1 'polypeptide(L)'
;MSDPKSDAKLRFTTLVLRRELPSEYHEVAPVVAPSIVAYGPEDRTALELQLALSELPEEAKPSSVARHLLPAGVRLETIEVELARSALPGRLAHPITATITVALVPEPRPDAAPAGHWVFVPALDHAFYLARGEDLADRLQADLRVLPAALALDADGWKRLLTWAPARLEEVAVELATTPLAEAQGRKALADAERKRQAIA
;
A
#
# COMPACT_ATOMS: atom_id res chain seq x y z
N MET A 1 22.34 25.30 -28.75
CA MET A 1 22.18 25.62 -27.31
C MET A 1 21.34 24.51 -26.72
N SER A 2 21.97 23.45 -26.21
CA SER A 2 21.27 22.35 -25.54
C SER A 2 21.06 22.74 -24.09
N ASP A 3 19.81 22.71 -23.65
CA ASP A 3 19.43 22.80 -22.24
C ASP A 3 20.21 21.73 -21.44
N PRO A 4 20.83 22.06 -20.29
CA PRO A 4 21.47 21.04 -19.46
C PRO A 4 20.39 20.06 -18.99
N LYS A 5 20.50 18.80 -19.43
CA LYS A 5 19.64 17.71 -18.99
C LYS A 5 19.78 17.61 -17.47
N SER A 6 18.72 17.96 -16.75
CA SER A 6 18.68 17.91 -15.31
C SER A 6 18.79 16.46 -14.83
N ASP A 7 19.87 16.13 -14.12
CA ASP A 7 20.04 14.89 -13.34
C ASP A 7 19.26 14.93 -12.01
N ALA A 8 18.23 15.77 -11.91
CA ALA A 8 17.40 15.84 -10.72
C ALA A 8 16.62 14.53 -10.56
N LYS A 9 17.04 13.71 -9.61
CA LYS A 9 16.30 12.53 -9.18
C LYS A 9 14.92 12.94 -8.67
N LEU A 10 13.89 12.21 -9.08
CA LEU A 10 12.54 12.44 -8.60
C LEU A 10 12.46 12.06 -7.12
N ARG A 11 11.91 12.97 -6.31
CA ARG A 11 11.71 12.76 -4.87
C ARG A 11 10.24 12.91 -4.53
N PHE A 12 9.76 12.09 -3.62
CA PHE A 12 8.43 12.22 -3.03
C PHE A 12 8.41 11.72 -1.60
N THR A 13 7.40 12.11 -0.84
CA THR A 13 7.12 11.57 0.49
C THR A 13 5.87 10.70 0.40
N THR A 14 5.92 9.51 1.00
CA THR A 14 4.77 8.63 1.15
C THR A 14 4.50 8.39 2.63
N LEU A 15 3.26 8.03 2.94
CA LEU A 15 2.92 7.50 4.27
C LEU A 15 3.11 5.99 4.30
N VAL A 16 3.70 5.53 5.39
CA VAL A 16 3.93 4.13 5.68
C VAL A 16 3.24 3.76 6.98
N LEU A 17 2.74 2.54 7.04
CA LEU A 17 2.27 1.90 8.26
C LEU A 17 3.45 1.23 8.94
N ARG A 18 3.70 1.59 10.20
CA ARG A 18 4.65 0.91 11.07
C ARG A 18 3.94 0.08 12.12
N ARG A 19 4.38 -1.16 12.31
CA ARG A 19 3.87 -2.09 13.33
C ARG A 19 5.02 -2.64 14.16
N GLU A 20 4.85 -2.59 15.47
CA GLU A 20 5.68 -3.35 16.41
C GLU A 20 5.15 -4.78 16.50
N LEU A 21 6.06 -5.75 16.56
CA LEU A 21 5.73 -7.16 16.64
C LEU A 21 5.97 -7.69 18.07
N PRO A 22 5.57 -8.93 18.37
CA PRO A 22 5.90 -9.55 19.67
C PRO A 22 7.40 -9.77 19.89
N SER A 23 8.20 -9.73 18.84
CA SER A 23 9.66 -9.65 18.89
C SER A 23 10.11 -8.20 19.02
N GLU A 24 11.41 -7.95 19.24
CA GLU A 24 11.98 -6.59 19.19
C GLU A 24 12.03 -6.00 17.75
N TYR A 25 11.31 -6.61 16.79
CA TYR A 25 11.34 -6.25 15.38
C TYR A 25 10.07 -5.49 14.99
N HIS A 26 10.19 -4.79 13.87
CA HIS A 26 9.18 -3.93 13.31
C HIS A 26 8.89 -4.30 11.85
N GLU A 27 7.65 -4.07 11.44
CA GLU A 27 7.24 -4.06 10.04
C GLU A 27 6.97 -2.62 9.61
N VAL A 28 7.44 -2.24 8.43
CA VAL A 28 7.11 -0.97 7.80
C VAL A 28 6.70 -1.24 6.35
N ALA A 29 5.54 -0.73 5.94
CA ALA A 29 5.02 -0.91 4.59
C ALA A 29 4.23 0.33 4.12
N PRO A 30 4.19 0.66 2.81
CA PRO A 30 3.36 1.74 2.29
C PRO A 30 1.88 1.46 2.55
N VAL A 31 1.11 2.48 2.93
CA VAL A 31 -0.33 2.35 3.23
C VAL A 31 -1.12 1.74 2.06
N VAL A 32 -0.75 2.11 0.83
CA VAL A 32 -1.45 1.71 -0.42
C VAL A 32 -0.90 0.45 -1.08
N ALA A 33 0.20 -0.10 -0.54
CA ALA A 33 0.89 -1.26 -1.10
C ALA A 33 1.54 -2.08 0.03
N PRO A 34 0.74 -2.63 0.96
CA PRO A 34 1.24 -3.28 2.17
C PRO A 34 2.03 -4.57 1.89
N SER A 35 1.94 -5.10 0.67
CA SER A 35 2.76 -6.22 0.19
C SER A 35 4.24 -5.87 0.02
N ILE A 36 4.59 -4.58 -0.10
CA ILE A 36 5.98 -4.10 -0.08
C ILE A 36 6.34 -3.81 1.37
N VAL A 37 6.85 -4.80 2.09
CA VAL A 37 7.15 -4.71 3.52
C VAL A 37 8.64 -4.87 3.78
N ALA A 38 9.18 -4.01 4.63
CA ALA A 38 10.47 -4.22 5.28
C ALA A 38 10.23 -4.75 6.70
N TYR A 39 11.11 -5.64 7.16
CA TYR A 39 11.01 -6.29 8.47
C TYR A 39 12.38 -6.36 9.13
N GLY A 40 12.51 -5.88 10.36
CA GLY A 40 13.78 -5.92 11.08
C GLY A 40 13.82 -5.04 12.32
N PRO A 41 15.03 -4.74 12.83
CA PRO A 41 15.22 -3.77 13.91
C PRO A 41 14.75 -2.37 13.53
N GLU A 42 14.22 -1.63 14.52
CA GLU A 42 13.63 -0.29 14.35
C GLU A 42 14.49 0.68 13.52
N ASP A 43 15.80 0.71 13.77
CA ASP A 43 16.74 1.67 13.19
C ASP A 43 17.01 1.43 11.70
N ARG A 44 16.66 0.25 11.17
CA ARG A 44 16.97 -0.15 9.79
C ARG A 44 15.75 -0.29 8.89
N THR A 45 14.60 -0.68 9.45
CA THR A 45 13.44 -1.07 8.64
C THR A 45 12.94 0.07 7.73
N ALA A 46 12.97 1.32 8.19
CA ALA A 46 12.58 2.47 7.37
C ALA A 46 13.54 2.72 6.19
N LEU A 47 14.85 2.56 6.41
CA LEU A 47 15.88 2.70 5.36
C LEU A 47 15.78 1.57 4.33
N GLU A 48 15.54 0.34 4.77
CA GLU A 48 15.33 -0.80 3.88
C GLU A 48 14.10 -0.61 3.00
N LEU A 49 12.99 -0.13 3.57
CA LEU A 49 11.80 0.18 2.79
C LEU A 49 12.07 1.33 1.81
N GLN A 50 12.78 2.37 2.23
CA GLN A 50 13.15 3.48 1.35
C GLN A 50 13.94 2.98 0.13
N LEU A 51 14.91 2.08 0.35
CA LEU A 51 15.68 1.46 -0.73
C LEU A 51 14.79 0.57 -1.63
N ALA A 52 13.89 -0.22 -1.05
CA ALA A 52 12.97 -1.02 -1.85
C ALA A 52 12.06 -0.14 -2.73
N LEU A 53 11.62 1.00 -2.21
CA LEU A 53 10.79 1.95 -2.96
C LEU A 53 11.58 2.76 -4.00
N SER A 54 12.87 3.01 -3.78
CA SER A 54 13.72 3.68 -4.78
C SER A 54 13.97 2.82 -6.01
N GLU A 55 13.95 1.50 -5.82
CA GLU A 55 14.11 0.47 -6.86
C GLU A 55 12.77 0.03 -7.49
N LEU A 56 11.65 0.71 -7.17
CA LEU A 56 10.40 0.50 -7.90
C LEU A 56 10.73 0.60 -9.40
N PRO A 57 10.45 -0.47 -10.18
CA PRO A 57 11.12 -0.71 -11.46
C PRO A 57 11.17 0.56 -12.29
N GLU A 58 12.37 0.93 -12.75
CA GLU A 58 12.75 2.19 -13.42
C GLU A 58 11.77 2.65 -14.53
N GLU A 59 10.92 1.74 -15.03
CA GLU A 59 9.72 2.02 -15.82
C GLU A 59 8.50 2.41 -14.96
N ALA A 60 8.70 3.13 -13.86
CA ALA A 60 7.62 3.55 -12.98
C ALA A 60 6.67 4.43 -13.79
N LYS A 61 5.62 3.81 -14.32
CA LYS A 61 4.49 4.53 -14.92
C LYS A 61 4.13 5.61 -13.90
N PRO A 62 3.84 6.85 -14.31
CA PRO A 62 3.46 7.90 -13.37
C PRO A 62 2.37 7.47 -12.39
N SER A 63 1.50 6.53 -12.79
CA SER A 63 0.48 5.88 -11.95
C SER A 63 1.03 4.98 -10.83
N SER A 64 2.23 4.43 -10.96
CA SER A 64 2.93 3.66 -9.93
C SER A 64 3.50 4.57 -8.84
N VAL A 65 3.97 5.78 -9.18
CA VAL A 65 4.44 6.75 -8.18
C VAL A 65 3.24 7.50 -7.57
N ALA A 66 2.27 7.90 -8.39
CA ALA A 66 1.13 8.69 -7.96
C ALA A 66 0.29 8.03 -6.86
N ARG A 67 0.21 6.69 -6.82
CA ARG A 67 -0.52 5.98 -5.74
C ARG A 67 0.10 6.20 -4.36
N HIS A 68 1.41 6.46 -4.29
CA HIS A 68 2.11 6.73 -3.04
C HIS A 68 2.03 8.20 -2.61
N LEU A 69 1.54 9.08 -3.49
CA LEU A 69 1.26 10.47 -3.18
C LEU A 69 -0.10 10.58 -2.51
N LEU A 70 -0.09 10.41 -1.19
CA LEU A 70 -1.31 10.47 -0.39
C LEU A 70 -1.70 11.91 -0.05
N PRO A 71 -3.01 12.24 -0.05
CA PRO A 71 -3.48 13.55 0.36
C PRO A 71 -3.24 13.78 1.86
N ALA A 72 -3.30 15.04 2.29
CA ALA A 72 -3.34 15.35 3.71
C ALA A 72 -4.60 14.76 4.38
N GLY A 73 -4.52 14.46 5.67
CA GLY A 73 -5.66 13.96 6.46
C GLY A 73 -5.83 12.44 6.45
N VAL A 74 -4.84 11.69 5.95
CA VAL A 74 -4.78 10.24 6.17
C VAL A 74 -4.65 9.96 7.65
N ARG A 75 -5.44 9.01 8.15
CA ARG A 75 -5.42 8.60 9.56
C ARG A 75 -5.61 7.11 9.70
N LEU A 76 -5.22 6.58 10.87
CA LEU A 76 -5.52 5.21 11.26
C LEU A 76 -6.76 5.19 12.14
N GLU A 77 -7.58 4.17 11.93
CA GLU A 77 -8.64 3.80 12.86
C GLU A 77 -8.53 2.32 13.19
N THR A 78 -8.82 1.99 14.44
CA THR A 78 -8.76 0.63 14.97
C THR A 78 -10.19 0.19 15.22
N ILE A 79 -10.64 -0.82 14.48
CA ILE A 79 -12.03 -1.25 14.45
C ILE A 79 -12.14 -2.67 14.98
N GLU A 80 -13.09 -2.89 15.88
CA GLU A 80 -13.45 -4.22 16.37
C GLU A 80 -14.48 -4.84 15.43
N VAL A 81 -14.24 -6.09 15.03
CA VAL A 81 -15.06 -6.82 14.06
C VAL A 81 -15.16 -8.29 14.44
N GLU A 82 -16.25 -8.93 14.05
CA GLU A 82 -16.45 -10.37 14.20
C GLU A 82 -16.03 -11.11 12.92
N LEU A 83 -15.07 -12.02 13.04
CA LEU A 83 -14.59 -12.84 11.93
C LEU A 83 -15.17 -14.25 12.03
N ALA A 84 -15.91 -14.65 10.99
CA ALA A 84 -16.41 -16.02 10.87
C ALA A 84 -15.31 -16.98 10.43
N ARG A 85 -15.20 -18.15 11.08
CA ARG A 85 -14.27 -19.22 10.71
C ARG A 85 -15.01 -20.34 9.97
N SER A 86 -15.60 -20.00 8.81
CA SER A 86 -16.46 -20.90 8.04
C SER A 86 -15.79 -22.19 7.58
N ALA A 87 -14.45 -22.22 7.53
CA ALA A 87 -13.67 -23.42 7.21
C ALA A 87 -13.60 -24.45 8.36
N LEU A 88 -13.98 -24.09 9.59
CA LEU A 88 -13.96 -24.99 10.74
C LEU A 88 -15.31 -25.69 10.94
N PRO A 89 -15.34 -26.98 11.34
CA PRO A 89 -16.59 -27.71 11.51
C PRO A 89 -17.28 -27.42 12.85
N GLY A 90 -18.63 -27.33 12.80
CA GLY A 90 -19.50 -27.36 13.97
C GLY A 90 -19.24 -26.23 14.97
N ARG A 91 -19.05 -26.59 16.25
CA ARG A 91 -18.89 -25.61 17.35
C ARG A 91 -17.59 -24.78 17.24
N LEU A 92 -16.63 -25.19 16.42
CA LEU A 92 -15.37 -24.45 16.20
C LEU A 92 -15.53 -23.29 15.21
N ALA A 93 -16.65 -23.20 14.50
CA ALA A 93 -16.95 -22.14 13.54
C ALA A 93 -17.45 -20.84 14.19
N HIS A 94 -17.43 -20.73 15.52
CA HIS A 94 -17.92 -19.53 16.20
C HIS A 94 -17.13 -18.28 15.76
N PRO A 95 -17.81 -17.13 15.57
CA PRO A 95 -17.12 -15.88 15.27
C PRO A 95 -16.13 -15.53 16.37
N ILE A 96 -14.97 -14.99 15.96
CA ILE A 96 -14.00 -14.43 16.88
C ILE A 96 -13.98 -12.91 16.73
N THR A 97 -13.93 -12.20 17.85
CA THR A 97 -13.70 -10.76 17.84
C THR A 97 -12.23 -10.49 17.52
N ALA A 98 -11.99 -9.67 16.51
CA ALA A 98 -10.67 -9.24 16.09
C ALA A 98 -10.61 -7.72 16.00
N THR A 99 -9.44 -7.17 16.28
CA THR A 99 -9.17 -5.74 16.18
C THR A 99 -8.32 -5.48 14.95
N ILE A 100 -8.88 -4.78 13.98
CA ILE A 100 -8.25 -4.50 12.68
C ILE A 100 -7.90 -3.02 12.60
N THR A 101 -6.63 -2.73 12.29
CA THR A 101 -6.23 -1.37 11.92
C THR A 101 -6.51 -1.13 10.44
N VAL A 102 -7.19 -0.02 10.16
CA VAL A 102 -7.45 0.46 8.79
C VAL A 102 -6.85 1.84 8.60
N ALA A 103 -6.44 2.15 7.37
CA ALA A 103 -6.00 3.48 6.99
C ALA A 103 -7.08 4.15 6.14
N LEU A 104 -7.53 5.33 6.57
CA LEU A 104 -8.53 6.13 5.86
C LEU A 104 -7.83 7.20 5.05
N VAL A 105 -7.95 7.12 3.74
CA VAL A 105 -7.43 8.09 2.79
C VAL A 105 -8.59 8.93 2.27
N PRO A 106 -8.67 10.24 2.59
CA PRO A 106 -9.79 11.06 2.16
C PRO A 106 -9.80 11.22 0.64
N GLU A 107 -10.98 11.15 0.02
CA GLU A 107 -11.12 11.58 -1.38
C GLU A 107 -11.12 13.11 -1.42
N PRO A 108 -10.07 13.74 -1.99
CA PRO A 108 -9.91 15.18 -1.92
C PRO A 108 -10.98 15.88 -2.75
N ARG A 109 -11.56 16.93 -2.18
CA ARG A 109 -12.44 17.87 -2.89
C ARG A 109 -11.89 19.29 -2.74
N PRO A 110 -11.81 20.07 -3.83
CA PRO A 110 -11.50 21.49 -3.72
C PRO A 110 -12.57 22.17 -2.86
N ASP A 111 -12.13 22.89 -1.83
CA ASP A 111 -12.96 23.78 -1.00
C ASP A 111 -14.17 23.13 -0.32
N ALA A 112 -14.15 21.82 -0.11
CA ALA A 112 -15.22 21.09 0.56
C ALA A 112 -14.69 19.94 1.42
N ALA A 113 -15.54 19.43 2.32
CA ALA A 113 -15.24 18.20 3.04
C ALA A 113 -15.07 17.02 2.05
N PRO A 114 -14.26 15.99 2.40
CA PRO A 114 -14.07 14.81 1.57
C PRO A 114 -15.40 14.18 1.14
N ALA A 115 -15.44 13.66 -0.10
CA ALA A 115 -16.61 12.95 -0.63
C ALA A 115 -16.90 11.65 0.14
N GLY A 116 -15.85 11.11 0.75
CA GLY A 116 -15.76 9.83 1.43
C GLY A 116 -14.29 9.50 1.65
N HIS A 117 -14.01 8.24 1.92
CA HIS A 117 -12.66 7.76 2.19
C HIS A 117 -12.40 6.45 1.45
N TRP A 118 -11.23 6.33 0.84
CA TRP A 118 -10.66 5.02 0.55
C TRP A 118 -10.16 4.41 1.85
N VAL A 119 -10.66 3.24 2.19
CA VAL A 119 -10.28 2.48 3.37
C VAL A 119 -9.36 1.36 2.92
N PHE A 120 -8.11 1.40 3.38
CA PHE A 120 -7.16 0.31 3.20
C PHE A 120 -7.17 -0.57 4.44
N VAL A 121 -7.14 -1.88 4.23
CA VAL A 121 -7.08 -2.92 5.27
C VAL A 121 -5.77 -3.67 5.09
N PRO A 122 -4.64 -3.16 5.62
CA PRO A 122 -3.30 -3.65 5.29
C PRO A 122 -3.09 -5.13 5.58
N ALA A 123 -3.68 -5.62 6.69
CA ALA A 123 -3.59 -7.03 7.09
C ALA A 123 -4.17 -8.02 6.05
N LEU A 124 -5.06 -7.54 5.18
CA LEU A 124 -5.76 -8.33 4.16
C LEU A 124 -5.39 -7.96 2.72
N ASP A 125 -4.49 -6.98 2.53
CA ASP A 125 -4.20 -6.38 1.21
C ASP A 125 -5.49 -6.00 0.45
N HIS A 126 -6.47 -5.48 1.19
CA HIS A 126 -7.80 -5.12 0.68
C HIS A 126 -8.04 -3.62 0.77
N ALA A 127 -8.86 -3.10 -0.14
CA ALA A 127 -9.33 -1.72 -0.08
C ALA A 127 -10.78 -1.63 -0.55
N PHE A 128 -11.53 -0.73 0.08
CA PHE A 128 -12.90 -0.40 -0.32
C PHE A 128 -13.14 1.10 -0.15
N TYR A 129 -14.22 1.60 -0.74
CA TYR A 129 -14.63 2.99 -0.59
C TYR A 129 -15.74 3.10 0.46
N LEU A 130 -15.58 4.02 1.41
CA LEU A 130 -16.56 4.39 2.41
C LEU A 130 -17.18 5.74 2.03
N ALA A 131 -18.46 5.73 1.68
CA ALA A 131 -19.15 6.95 1.31
C ALA A 131 -19.40 7.84 2.55
N ARG A 132 -19.59 9.14 2.31
CA ARG A 132 -19.90 10.07 3.40
C ARG A 132 -21.19 9.67 4.11
N GLY A 133 -21.11 9.50 5.42
CA GLY A 133 -22.24 9.16 6.29
C GLY A 133 -22.48 7.65 6.43
N GLU A 134 -21.72 6.81 5.75
CA GLU A 134 -21.68 5.38 6.05
C GLU A 134 -20.89 5.11 7.33
N ASP A 135 -21.32 4.10 8.06
CA ASP A 135 -20.61 3.61 9.23
C ASP A 135 -19.47 2.68 8.82
N LEU A 136 -18.25 3.00 9.28
CA LEU A 136 -17.05 2.24 8.94
C LEU A 136 -17.08 0.81 9.48
N ALA A 137 -17.55 0.62 10.72
CA ALA A 137 -17.56 -0.68 11.36
C ALA A 137 -18.55 -1.62 10.68
N ASP A 138 -19.77 -1.14 10.39
CA ASP A 138 -20.78 -1.91 9.67
C ASP A 138 -20.32 -2.28 8.26
N ARG A 139 -19.72 -1.33 7.53
CA ARG A 139 -19.21 -1.57 6.17
C ARG A 139 -18.06 -2.57 6.18
N LEU A 140 -17.10 -2.41 7.08
CA LEU A 140 -15.97 -3.33 7.22
C LEU A 140 -16.46 -4.73 7.64
N GLN A 141 -17.40 -4.82 8.58
CA GLN A 141 -18.00 -6.08 9.03
C GLN A 141 -18.71 -6.81 7.88
N ALA A 142 -19.39 -6.08 6.98
CA ALA A 142 -20.03 -6.67 5.80
C ALA A 142 -19.02 -7.25 4.82
N ASP A 143 -17.93 -6.53 4.54
CA ASP A 143 -16.83 -6.99 3.68
C ASP A 143 -16.15 -8.24 4.30
N LEU A 144 -15.85 -8.22 5.59
CA LEU A 144 -15.16 -9.31 6.31
C LEU A 144 -15.98 -10.58 6.50
N ARG A 145 -17.30 -10.56 6.28
CA ARG A 145 -18.10 -11.79 6.25
C ARG A 145 -17.75 -12.67 5.05
N VAL A 146 -17.29 -12.07 3.96
CA VAL A 146 -17.03 -12.75 2.68
C VAL A 146 -15.53 -12.87 2.41
N LEU A 147 -14.77 -11.82 2.73
CA LEU A 147 -13.35 -11.72 2.36
C LEU A 147 -12.47 -12.87 2.86
N PRO A 148 -12.53 -13.36 4.10
CA PRO A 148 -11.68 -14.47 4.55
C PRO A 148 -11.83 -15.74 3.70
N ALA A 149 -13.06 -16.05 3.29
CA ALA A 149 -13.35 -17.18 2.43
C ALA A 149 -12.93 -16.90 0.97
N ALA A 150 -13.20 -15.68 0.47
CA ALA A 150 -12.83 -15.28 -0.89
C ALA A 150 -11.31 -15.22 -1.10
N LEU A 151 -10.56 -14.76 -0.09
CA LEU A 151 -9.10 -14.71 -0.07
C LEU A 151 -8.47 -16.06 0.31
N ALA A 152 -9.29 -17.06 0.64
CA ALA A 152 -8.85 -18.38 1.10
C ALA A 152 -7.76 -18.29 2.19
N LEU A 153 -7.99 -17.46 3.23
CA LEU A 153 -6.97 -17.18 4.26
C LEU A 153 -6.46 -18.48 4.90
N ASP A 154 -5.17 -18.72 4.73
CA ASP A 154 -4.44 -19.77 5.41
C ASP A 154 -4.08 -19.35 6.86
N ALA A 155 -3.36 -20.22 7.57
CA ALA A 155 -2.97 -19.96 8.95
C ALA A 155 -2.19 -18.64 9.12
N ASP A 156 -1.38 -18.25 8.13
CA ASP A 156 -0.58 -17.03 8.20
C ASP A 156 -1.43 -15.79 7.88
N GLY A 157 -2.38 -15.89 6.95
CA GLY A 157 -3.42 -14.89 6.72
C GLY A 157 -4.24 -14.59 7.99
N TRP A 158 -4.63 -15.64 8.72
CA TRP A 158 -5.30 -15.49 10.01
C TRP A 158 -4.41 -14.85 11.10
N LYS A 159 -3.11 -15.17 11.14
CA LYS A 159 -2.17 -14.54 12.10
C LYS A 159 -1.98 -13.05 11.82
N ARG A 160 -2.00 -12.61 10.56
CA ARG A 160 -1.83 -11.20 10.18
C ARG A 160 -2.93 -10.29 10.73
N LEU A 161 -4.11 -10.85 10.98
CA LEU A 161 -5.25 -10.17 11.61
C LEU A 161 -5.07 -9.98 13.12
N LEU A 162 -4.13 -10.68 13.75
CA LEU A 162 -3.82 -10.49 15.15
C LEU A 162 -2.94 -9.24 15.29
N THR A 163 -3.45 -8.27 16.05
CA THR A 163 -2.72 -7.04 16.37
C THR A 163 -2.06 -7.20 17.73
N TRP A 164 -0.74 -7.10 17.78
CA TRP A 164 0.03 -7.13 19.04
C TRP A 164 0.14 -5.74 19.67
N ALA A 165 0.53 -4.75 18.86
CA ALA A 165 0.70 -3.36 19.26
C ALA A 165 -0.02 -2.42 18.28
N PRO A 166 -0.41 -1.21 18.72
CA PRO A 166 -1.00 -0.21 17.84
C PRO A 166 -0.06 0.16 16.69
N ALA A 167 -0.60 0.19 15.47
CA ALA A 167 0.17 0.67 14.33
C ALA A 167 0.27 2.20 14.33
N ARG A 168 1.29 2.72 13.63
CA ARG A 168 1.54 4.16 13.48
C ARG A 168 1.68 4.52 12.01
N LEU A 169 1.36 5.78 11.69
CA LEU A 169 1.69 6.37 10.40
C LEU A 169 2.98 7.16 10.53
N GLU A 170 3.88 6.94 9.58
CA GLU A 170 5.14 7.67 9.47
C GLU A 170 5.34 8.13 8.03
N GLU A 171 6.09 9.21 7.86
CA GLU A 171 6.48 9.70 6.55
C GLU A 171 7.84 9.13 6.15
N VAL A 172 7.94 8.63 4.93
CA VAL A 172 9.21 8.19 4.33
C VAL A 172 9.45 8.97 3.05
N ALA A 173 10.59 9.64 3.00
CA ALA A 173 11.07 10.31 1.80
C ALA A 173 11.74 9.29 0.87
N VAL A 174 11.25 9.17 -0.36
CA VAL A 174 11.77 8.26 -1.37
C VAL A 174 12.43 9.09 -2.47
N GLU A 175 13.63 8.68 -2.85
CA GLU A 175 14.35 9.19 -4.02
C GLU A 175 14.40 8.08 -5.06
N LEU A 176 13.77 8.27 -6.21
CA LEU A 176 13.74 7.25 -7.25
C LEU A 176 15.10 7.14 -7.95
N ALA A 177 15.51 5.91 -8.24
CA ALA A 177 16.56 5.65 -9.20
C ALA A 177 16.05 6.06 -10.60
N THR A 178 16.51 7.19 -11.11
CA THR A 178 16.20 7.61 -12.48
C THR A 178 17.29 7.13 -13.42
N THR A 179 16.97 6.26 -14.38
CA THR A 179 17.78 6.19 -15.60
C THR A 179 17.66 7.55 -16.31
N PRO A 180 18.75 8.18 -16.76
CA PRO A 180 18.67 9.46 -17.45
C PRO A 180 17.68 9.40 -18.62
N LEU A 181 16.76 10.37 -18.72
CA LEU A 181 15.71 10.43 -19.76
C LEU A 181 16.28 10.25 -21.19
N ALA A 182 17.54 10.66 -21.38
CA ALA A 182 18.31 10.48 -22.62
C ALA A 182 18.47 9.01 -23.05
N GLU A 183 18.72 8.12 -22.09
CA GLU A 183 18.94 6.69 -22.36
C GLU A 183 17.62 5.96 -22.63
N ALA A 184 16.56 6.32 -21.90
CA ALA A 184 15.22 5.80 -22.14
C ALA A 184 14.67 6.17 -23.53
N GLN A 185 14.90 7.41 -23.98
CA GLN A 185 14.55 7.85 -25.34
C GLN A 185 15.39 7.14 -26.40
N GLY A 186 16.68 6.91 -26.14
CA GLY A 186 17.57 6.16 -27.04
C GLY A 186 17.14 4.71 -27.22
N ARG A 187 16.77 4.02 -26.14
CA ARG A 187 16.26 2.63 -26.20
C ARG A 187 14.94 2.53 -26.94
N LYS A 188 14.02 3.47 -26.75
CA LYS A 188 12.75 3.53 -27.48
C LYS A 188 12.96 3.77 -28.98
N ALA A 189 13.84 4.70 -29.34
CA ALA A 189 14.19 4.95 -30.74
C ALA A 189 14.82 3.73 -31.42
N LEU A 190 15.66 2.98 -30.70
CA LEU A 190 16.24 1.71 -31.16
C LEU A 190 15.19 0.62 -31.35
N ALA A 191 14.28 0.46 -30.39
CA ALA A 191 13.18 -0.52 -30.48
C ALA A 191 12.21 -0.21 -31.63
N ASP A 192 11.90 1.07 -31.86
CA ASP A 192 11.02 1.49 -32.96
C ASP A 192 11.71 1.36 -34.33
N ALA A 193 13.03 1.57 -34.40
CA ALA A 193 13.81 1.33 -35.61
C ALA A 193 13.88 -0.17 -35.97
N GLU A 194 14.02 -1.04 -34.98
CA GLU A 194 14.07 -2.49 -35.17
C GLU A 194 12.71 -3.05 -35.60
N ARG A 195 11.61 -2.58 -34.99
CA ARG A 195 10.24 -2.92 -35.43
C ARG A 195 9.97 -2.51 -36.87
N LYS A 196 10.47 -1.33 -37.29
CA LYS A 196 10.35 -0.89 -38.69
C LYS A 196 11.15 -1.76 -39.65
N ARG A 197 12.33 -2.26 -39.27
CA ARG A 197 13.11 -3.19 -40.09
C ARG A 197 12.41 -4.53 -40.27
N GLN A 198 11.83 -5.07 -39.19
CA GLN A 198 11.12 -6.35 -39.23
C GLN A 198 9.80 -6.29 -40.00
N ALA A 199 9.18 -5.11 -40.14
CA ALA A 199 7.94 -4.94 -40.91
C ALA A 199 8.17 -4.74 -42.44
N ILE A 200 9.43 -4.54 -42.86
CA ILE A 200 9.81 -4.33 -44.26
C ILE A 200 10.45 -5.60 -44.87
N ALA A 201 10.86 -6.55 -44.02
CA ALA A 201 11.33 -7.89 -44.41
C ALA A 201 10.15 -8.86 -44.53
#